data_AF-A0A831JWH0-F1
#
_entry.id   AF-A0A831JWH0-F1
#
_cell.length_a   1.000
_cell.length_b   1.000
_cell.length_c   1.000
_cell.angle_alpha   90.00
_cell.angle_beta   90.00
_cell.angle_gamma   90.00
#
_symmetry.space_group_name_H-M   'P 1'
#
loop_
_entity.id
_entity.type
_entity.pdbx_description
1 polymer ?
#
loop_
_entity_poly.entity_id
_entity_poly.type
_entity_poly.pdbx_seq_one_letter_code
_entity_poly.pdbx_strand_id
1 'polypeptide(L)' 'MENLTAYPSHANFILVRTESGQAEPLFNFLLENGVLVKKLHGSHPLLGDCLRFTIGKPEENQKLLQAVQDFLAHA' A
#
# COMPACT_ATOMS: atom_id res chain seq x y z
N MET A 1 -3.44 -6.10 11.15
CA MET A 1 -3.70 -5.86 9.72
C MET A 1 -3.89 -7.22 9.08
N GLU A 2 -5.10 -7.78 9.12
CA GLU A 2 -5.35 -9.16 8.69
C GLU A 2 -5.48 -9.32 7.16
N ASN A 3 -5.54 -8.20 6.42
CA ASN A 3 -5.87 -8.20 4.98
C ASN A 3 -4.72 -7.66 4.09
N LEU A 4 -3.50 -7.59 4.63
CA LEU A 4 -2.29 -7.17 3.91
C LEU A 4 -1.13 -8.11 4.18
N THR A 5 -0.43 -8.52 3.12
CA THR A 5 0.83 -9.26 3.23
C THR A 5 2.00 -8.32 2.93
N ALA A 6 2.80 -8.00 3.94
CA ALA A 6 4.06 -7.27 3.77
C ALA A 6 5.22 -8.25 3.57
N TYR A 7 6.02 -8.05 2.52
CA TYR A 7 7.20 -8.88 2.26
C TYR A 7 8.45 -8.31 2.95
N PRO A 8 9.35 -9.17 3.47
CA PRO A 8 10.64 -8.72 4.00
C PRO A 8 11.40 -7.87 2.99
N SER A 9 12.03 -6.80 3.47
CA SER A 9 12.81 -5.89 2.65
C SER A 9 14.12 -5.51 3.32
N HIS A 10 15.16 -5.38 2.51
CA HIS A 10 16.48 -4.88 2.90
C HIS A 10 16.77 -3.50 2.28
N ALA A 11 15.73 -2.77 1.89
CA ALA A 11 15.81 -1.45 1.26
C ALA A 11 14.85 -0.45 1.94
N ASN A 12 14.79 0.78 1.41
CA ASN A 12 13.88 1.84 1.88
C ASN A 12 12.46 1.72 1.31
N PHE A 13 12.01 0.52 1.00
CA PHE A 13 10.63 0.29 0.57
C PHE A 13 10.15 -1.09 1.01
N ILE A 14 8.84 -1.25 1.16
CA ILE A 14 8.18 -2.51 1.48
C ILE A 14 7.21 -2.83 0.34
N LEU A 15 7.32 -4.04 -0.21
CA LEU A 15 6.31 -4.58 -1.10
C LEU A 15 5.15 -5.08 -0.24
N VAL A 16 3.94 -4.64 -0.56
CA VAL A 16 2.71 -5.04 0.12
C VAL A 16 1.76 -5.62 -0.91
N ARG A 17 1.21 -6.79 -0.63
CA ARG A 17 0.14 -7.40 -1.40
C ARG A 17 -1.17 -7.25 -0.63
N THR A 18 -2.20 -6.73 -1.30
CA THR A 18 -3.56 -6.65 -0.77
C THR A 18 -4.30 -7.95 -1.05
N GLU A 19 -5.52 -8.07 -0.53
CA GLU A 19 -6.46 -9.05 -1.04
C GLU A 19 -6.79 -8.80 -2.52
N SER A 20 -7.36 -9.83 -3.16
CA SER A 20 -7.69 -9.81 -4.58
C SER A 20 -8.62 -8.65 -4.93
N GLY A 21 -8.22 -7.81 -5.88
CA GLY A 21 -9.00 -6.67 -6.35
C GLY A 21 -8.90 -5.40 -5.50
N GLN A 22 -8.09 -5.40 -4.43
CA GLN A 22 -8.03 -4.29 -3.47
C GLN A 22 -6.88 -3.30 -3.73
N ALA A 23 -5.92 -3.61 -4.60
CA ALA A 23 -4.79 -2.71 -4.82
C ALA A 23 -5.17 -1.41 -5.54
N GLU A 24 -6.09 -1.46 -6.50
CA GLU A 24 -6.56 -0.26 -7.22
C GLU A 24 -7.39 0.66 -6.30
N PRO A 25 -8.42 0.16 -5.58
CA PRO A 25 -9.15 0.97 -4.60
C PRO A 25 -8.24 1.58 -3.52
N LEU A 26 -7.34 0.79 -2.94
CA LEU A 26 -6.41 1.28 -1.92
C LEU A 26 -5.48 2.36 -2.49
N PHE A 27 -4.93 2.16 -3.69
CA PHE A 27 -4.08 3.17 -4.32
C PHE A 27 -4.82 4.51 -4.52
N ASN A 28 -6.04 4.46 -5.04
CA ASN A 28 -6.85 5.66 -5.27
C ASN A 28 -7.21 6.36 -3.95
N PHE A 29 -7.62 5.61 -2.94
CA PHE A 29 -7.90 6.15 -1.61
C PHE A 29 -6.68 6.84 -0.99
N LEU A 30 -5.50 6.21 -1.06
CA LEU A 30 -4.27 6.81 -0.55
C LEU A 30 -3.93 8.10 -1.31
N LEU A 31 -4.08 8.09 -2.64
CA LEU A 31 -3.82 9.26 -3.48
C LEU A 31 -4.75 10.43 -3.12
N GLU A 32 -6.05 10.17 -2.95
CA GLU A 32 -7.06 11.15 -2.54
C GLU A 32 -6.77 11.74 -1.15
N ASN A 33 -6.18 10.94 -0.24
CA ASN A 33 -5.74 11.38 1.08
C ASN A 33 -4.33 12.02 1.07
N GLY A 34 -3.78 12.31 -0.11
CA GLY A 34 -2.48 12.96 -0.30
C GLY A 34 -1.31 12.08 0.16
N VAL A 35 -1.41 10.77 -0.07
CA VAL A 35 -0.35 9.77 0.15
C VAL A 35 -0.09 9.06 -1.18
N LEU A 36 1.01 9.41 -1.85
CA LEU A 36 1.39 8.78 -3.10
C LEU A 36 2.29 7.56 -2.84
N VAL A 37 1.83 6.38 -3.23
CA VAL A 37 2.61 5.13 -3.23
C VAL A 37 2.86 4.65 -4.66
N LYS A 38 3.74 3.66 -4.86
CA LYS A 38 3.94 3.08 -6.18
C LYS A 38 2.96 1.92 -6.38
N LYS A 39 2.02 2.07 -7.32
CA LYS A 39 1.15 0.96 -7.76
C LYS A 39 1.94 0.00 -8.65
N LEU A 40 2.03 -1.26 -8.25
CA LEU A 40 2.65 -2.34 -9.03
C LEU A 40 1.61 -3.29 -9.64
N HIS A 41 0.38 -3.27 -9.12
CA HIS A 41 -0.77 -3.87 -9.77
C HIS A 41 -0.88 -3.40 -11.24
N GLY A 42 -1.03 -4.34 -12.16
CA GLY A 42 -1.08 -4.09 -13.61
C GLY A 42 0.27 -3.91 -14.30
N SER A 43 1.40 -3.84 -13.56
CA SER A 43 2.73 -3.71 -14.18
C SER A 43 3.33 -5.05 -14.63
N HIS A 44 2.98 -6.15 -13.94
CA HIS A 44 3.41 -7.50 -14.25
C HIS A 44 2.43 -8.51 -13.65
N PRO A 45 2.14 -9.67 -14.30
CA PRO A 45 1.18 -10.66 -13.78
C PRO A 45 1.46 -11.12 -12.35
N LEU A 46 2.74 -11.33 -12.00
CA LEU A 46 3.15 -11.74 -10.65
C LEU A 46 2.95 -10.66 -9.56
N LEU A 47 2.75 -9.42 -9.98
CA LEU A 47 2.55 -8.25 -9.11
C LEU A 47 1.08 -7.82 -9.05
N GLY A 48 0.16 -8.71 -9.44
CA GLY A 48 -1.27 -8.56 -9.14
C GLY A 48 -1.47 -8.21 -7.67
N ASP A 49 -2.41 -7.32 -7.38
CA ASP A 49 -2.68 -6.81 -6.03
C ASP A 49 -1.50 -6.26 -5.22
N CYS A 50 -0.40 -5.84 -5.87
CA CYS A 50 0.76 -5.29 -5.16
C CYS A 50 0.85 -3.76 -5.22
N LEU A 51 1.19 -3.17 -4.07
CA LEU A 51 1.65 -1.79 -3.92
C LEU A 51 3.05 -1.80 -3.29
N ARG A 52 3.83 -0.75 -3.55
CA ARG A 52 5.14 -0.55 -2.92
C ARG A 52 5.15 0.75 -2.14
N PHE A 53 5.35 0.61 -0.84
CA PHE A 53 5.43 1.71 0.12
C PHE A 53 6.88 2.09 0.32
N THR A 54 7.22 3.37 0.15
CA THR A 54 8.56 3.87 0.45
C THR A 54 8.63 4.24 1.92
N ILE A 55 9.71 3.85 2.60
CA ILE A 55 9.99 4.31 3.96
C ILE A 55 10.59 5.71 3.88
N GLY A 56 9.79 6.70 4.25
CA GLY A 56 10.16 8.12 4.28
C GLY A 56 10.38 8.61 5.71
N LYS A 57 10.04 9.87 5.95
CA LYS A 57 10.08 10.47 7.27
C LYS A 57 9.03 9.85 8.21
N PRO A 58 9.24 9.87 9.53
CA PRO A 58 8.28 9.29 10.49
C PRO A 58 6.84 9.78 10.32
N GLU A 59 6.65 11.08 10.07
CA GLU A 59 5.34 11.70 9.84
C GLU A 59 4.65 11.22 8.56
N GLU A 60 5.43 10.99 7.49
CA GLU A 60 4.92 10.46 6.22
C GLU A 60 4.49 9.00 6.40
N ASN A 61 5.31 8.22 7.12
CA ASN A 61 5.02 6.82 7.43
C ASN A 61 3.77 6.70 8.31
N GLN A 62 3.60 7.56 9.31
CA GLN A 62 2.39 7.60 10.14
C GLN A 62 1.14 7.93 9.31
N LYS A 63 1.22 8.95 8.44
CA LYS A 63 0.10 9.32 7.56
C LYS A 63 -0.30 8.17 6.63
N LEU A 64 0.68 7.48 6.04
CA LEU A 64 0.44 6.30 5.22
C LEU A 64 -0.25 5.19 6.02
N LEU A 65 0.29 4.85 7.20
CA LEU A 65 -0.25 3.78 8.03
C LEU A 65 -1.68 4.08 8.50
N GLN A 66 -1.97 5.33 8.87
CA GLN A 66 -3.32 5.76 9.25
C GLN A 66 -4.29 5.63 8.07
N ALA A 67 -3.94 6.15 6.90
CA ALA A 67 -4.80 6.06 5.72
C ALA A 67 -5.04 4.61 5.29
N VAL A 68 -4.04 3.73 5.41
CA VAL A 68 -4.22 2.29 5.17
C VAL A 68 -5.19 1.68 6.19
N GLN A 69 -5.09 2.02 7.48
CA GLN A 69 -6.01 1.54 8.50
C GLN A 69 -7.44 2.03 8.26
N ASP A 70 -7.60 3.30 7.90
CA ASP A 70 -8.89 3.91 7.60
C ASP A 70 -9.55 3.22 6.41
N PHE A 71 -8.80 2.95 5.35
CA PHE A 71 -9.30 2.17 4.22
C PHE A 71 -9.77 0.78 4.65
N LEU A 72 -8.93 0.04 5.38
CA LEU A 72 -9.24 -1.33 5.82
C LEU A 72 -10.40 -1.43 6.80
N ALA A 73 -10.68 -0.37 7.57
CA ALA A 73 -11.82 -0.33 8.49
C ALA A 73 -13.17 -0.17 7.76
N HIS A 74 -13.16 0.27 6.50
CA HIS A 74 -14.34 0.54 5.68
C HIS A 74 -14.40 -0.31 4.39
N ALA A 75 -13.47 -1.24 4.22
CA ALA A 75 -13.33 -2.11 3.04
C ALA A 75 -14.07 -3.45 3.17
#